data_AF-A0A7X7E9L1-F1
#
_entry.id   AF-A0A7X7E9L1-F1
#
_cell.length_a   1.000
_cell.length_b   1.000
_cell.length_c   1.000
_cell.angle_alpha   90.00
_cell.angle_beta   90.00
_cell.angle_gamma   90.00
#
_symmetry.space_group_name_H-M   'P 1'
#
loop_
_entity.id
_entity.type
_entity.pdbx_description
1 polymer ?
#
loop_
_entity_poly.entity_id
_entity_poly.type
_entity_poly.pdbx_seq_one_letter_code
_entity_poly.pdbx_strand_id
1 'polypeptide(L)'
;MYEFSPVTPRVARIRQRYRDTKPKVCIERFKLVTDFYQDNPTMPPMIKRAKNLLHLCEKMPVIVHEDEFIVGELASTYHGSALYPEYAIGWLFDEIRSGHFLDRDLDPYDMDQ
;
A
#
# COMPACT_ATOMS: atom_id res chain seq x y z
N MET A 1 34.12 11.76 -18.29
CA MET A 1 33.73 10.48 -17.65
C MET A 1 33.20 10.86 -16.27
N TYR A 2 31.96 10.50 -15.92
CA TYR A 2 31.42 10.80 -14.59
C TYR A 2 31.90 9.73 -13.60
N GLU A 3 32.29 10.16 -12.40
CA GLU A 3 32.61 9.28 -11.28
C GLU A 3 31.49 9.36 -10.26
N PHE A 4 30.97 8.20 -9.84
CA PHE A 4 29.89 8.16 -8.85
C PHE A 4 30.45 8.36 -7.45
N SER A 5 29.74 9.15 -6.63
CA SER A 5 30.02 9.24 -5.21
C SER A 5 29.56 7.97 -4.47
N PRO A 6 30.20 7.63 -3.34
CA PRO A 6 29.74 6.53 -2.50
C PRO A 6 28.35 6.83 -1.91
N VAL A 7 27.59 5.77 -1.64
CA VAL A 7 26.29 5.87 -0.97
C VAL A 7 26.49 6.44 0.43
N THR A 8 25.73 7.50 0.77
CA THR A 8 25.79 8.10 2.10
C THR A 8 25.31 7.12 3.19
N PRO A 9 25.79 7.24 4.44
CA PRO A 9 25.35 6.37 5.54
C PRO A 9 23.84 6.34 5.74
N ARG A 10 23.17 7.49 5.56
CA ARG A 10 21.70 7.63 5.59
C ARG A 10 21.03 6.72 4.55
N VAL A 11 21.45 6.83 3.29
CA VAL A 11 20.86 6.04 2.19
C VAL A 11 21.17 4.54 2.36
N ALA A 12 22.35 4.20 2.91
CA ALA A 12 22.68 2.82 3.23
C ALA A 12 21.70 2.21 4.26
N ARG A 13 21.32 2.95 5.31
CA ARG A 13 20.32 2.51 6.30
C ARG A 13 18.93 2.33 5.69
N ILE A 14 18.48 3.27 4.85
CA ILE A 14 17.19 3.16 4.15
C ILE A 14 17.18 1.90 3.27
N ARG A 15 18.24 1.67 2.50
CA ARG A 15 18.37 0.50 1.61
C ARG A 15 18.36 -0.80 2.41
N GLN A 16 19.05 -0.84 3.54
CA GLN A 16 19.09 -2.01 4.42
C GLN A 16 17.69 -2.29 4.98
N ARG A 17 17.03 -1.27 5.56
CA ARG A 17 15.66 -1.39 6.07
C ARG A 17 14.69 -1.91 5.01
N TYR A 18 14.74 -1.38 3.79
CA TYR A 18 13.90 -1.84 2.67
C TYR A 18 14.12 -3.32 2.34
N ARG A 19 15.39 -3.76 2.26
CA ARG A 19 15.74 -5.14 1.91
C ARG A 19 15.42 -6.14 3.00
N ASP A 20 15.50 -5.73 4.26
CA ASP A 20 15.22 -6.58 5.42
C ASP A 20 13.72 -6.64 5.73
N THR A 21 12.91 -5.74 5.17
CA THR A 21 11.46 -5.71 5.40
C THR A 21 10.75 -6.61 4.40
N LYS A 22 10.04 -7.63 4.90
CA LYS A 22 9.11 -8.42 4.10
C LYS A 22 7.91 -7.58 3.66
N PRO A 23 7.49 -7.62 2.38
CA PRO A 23 6.32 -6.90 1.91
C PRO A 23 5.06 -7.29 2.70
N LYS A 24 4.17 -6.33 2.94
CA LYS A 24 2.96 -6.55 3.74
C LYS A 24 1.70 -6.02 3.05
N VAL A 25 0.58 -6.71 3.14
CA VAL A 25 -0.72 -6.23 2.67
C VAL A 25 -1.27 -5.16 3.60
N CYS A 26 -1.70 -4.03 3.04
CA CYS A 26 -2.33 -2.93 3.75
C CYS A 26 -3.82 -2.80 3.34
N ILE A 27 -4.71 -2.99 4.30
CA ILE A 27 -6.17 -2.94 4.10
C ILE A 27 -6.79 -1.55 4.34
N GLU A 28 -6.00 -0.54 4.71
CA GLU A 28 -6.52 0.79 5.06
C GLU A 28 -7.31 1.41 3.90
N ARG A 29 -6.69 1.47 2.72
CA ARG A 29 -7.34 1.92 1.49
C ARG A 29 -8.58 1.09 1.16
N PHE A 30 -8.51 -0.24 1.33
CA PHE A 30 -9.63 -1.13 1.05
C PHE A 30 -10.85 -0.76 1.89
N LYS A 31 -10.66 -0.48 3.19
CA LYS A 31 -11.74 -0.04 4.08
C LYS A 31 -12.31 1.30 3.63
N LEU A 32 -11.47 2.30 3.44
CA LEU A 32 -11.88 3.65 3.03
C LEU A 32 -12.67 3.65 1.71
N VAL A 33 -12.21 2.89 0.71
CA VAL A 33 -12.91 2.79 -0.57
C VAL A 33 -14.24 2.05 -0.41
N THR A 34 -14.25 0.94 0.33
CA THR A 34 -15.49 0.17 0.59
C THR A 34 -16.54 1.05 1.25
N ASP A 35 -16.18 1.72 2.35
CA ASP A 35 -17.07 2.60 3.11
C ASP A 35 -17.60 3.73 2.23
N PHE A 36 -16.72 4.40 1.47
CA PHE A 36 -17.11 5.49 0.58
C PHE A 36 -18.15 5.04 -0.47
N TYR A 37 -17.95 3.86 -1.06
CA TYR A 37 -18.88 3.33 -2.08
C TYR A 37 -20.21 2.87 -1.48
N GLN A 38 -20.21 2.31 -0.27
CA GLN A 38 -21.41 1.92 0.46
C GLN A 38 -22.26 3.13 0.86
N ASP A 39 -21.63 4.22 1.29
CA ASP A 39 -22.30 5.47 1.68
C ASP A 39 -22.86 6.26 0.48
N ASN A 40 -22.35 5.99 -0.73
CA ASN A 40 -22.68 6.77 -1.94
C ASN A 40 -23.19 5.89 -3.09
N PRO A 41 -24.29 5.11 -2.93
CA PRO A 41 -24.71 4.12 -3.92
C PRO A 41 -25.11 4.75 -5.26
N THR A 42 -25.82 5.88 -5.24
CA THR A 42 -26.46 6.50 -6.41
C THR A 42 -25.60 7.53 -7.15
N MET A 43 -24.39 7.83 -6.65
CA MET A 43 -23.56 8.89 -7.23
C MET A 43 -23.08 8.53 -8.66
N PRO A 44 -23.08 9.48 -9.62
CA PRO A 44 -22.56 9.25 -10.96
C PRO A 44 -21.11 8.72 -10.93
N PRO A 45 -20.75 7.69 -11.72
CA PRO A 45 -19.47 6.97 -11.57
C PRO A 45 -18.22 7.85 -11.60
N MET A 46 -18.16 8.82 -12.52
CA MET A 46 -17.00 9.72 -12.63
C MET A 46 -16.85 10.64 -11.42
N ILE A 47 -17.97 11.16 -10.91
CA ILE A 47 -17.98 11.99 -9.71
C ILE A 47 -17.65 11.14 -8.47
N LYS A 48 -18.15 9.89 -8.42
CA LYS A 48 -17.86 8.94 -7.35
C LYS A 48 -16.36 8.68 -7.23
N ARG A 49 -15.67 8.41 -8.34
CA ARG A 49 -14.22 8.21 -8.35
C ARG A 49 -13.45 9.46 -7.93
N ALA A 50 -13.83 10.63 -8.44
CA ALA A 50 -13.17 11.89 -8.07
C ALA A 50 -13.32 12.22 -6.57
N LYS A 51 -14.53 12.05 -6.02
CA LYS A 51 -14.78 12.26 -4.59
C LYS A 51 -14.14 11.18 -3.71
N ASN A 52 -14.07 9.93 -4.17
CA ASN A 52 -13.33 8.88 -3.47
C ASN A 52 -11.82 9.18 -3.43
N LEU A 53 -11.24 9.73 -4.49
CA LEU A 53 -9.85 10.17 -4.48
C LEU A 53 -9.63 11.28 -3.44
N LEU A 54 -10.51 12.28 -3.39
CA LEU A 54 -10.46 13.31 -2.35
C LEU A 54 -10.56 12.70 -0.94
N HIS A 55 -11.52 11.79 -0.72
CA HIS A 55 -11.69 11.07 0.53
C HIS A 55 -10.42 10.32 0.96
N LEU A 56 -9.74 9.67 0.02
CA LEU A 56 -8.45 9.01 0.27
C LEU A 56 -7.36 10.03 0.62
N CYS A 57 -7.24 11.14 -0.12
CA CYS A 57 -6.28 12.20 0.18
C CYS A 57 -6.50 12.81 1.57
N GLU A 58 -7.74 12.90 2.05
CA GLU A 58 -8.10 13.46 3.36
C GLU A 58 -7.89 12.48 4.53
N LYS A 59 -8.01 11.17 4.28
CA LYS A 59 -8.07 10.16 5.35
C LYS A 59 -6.90 9.18 5.40
N MET A 60 -6.17 9.00 4.31
CA MET A 60 -5.02 8.10 4.30
C MET A 60 -3.96 8.60 5.30
N PRO A 61 -3.30 7.70 6.04
CA PRO A 61 -2.25 8.08 6.98
C PRO A 61 -1.06 8.70 6.23
N VAL A 62 -0.51 9.77 6.81
CA VAL A 62 0.71 10.40 6.32
C VAL A 62 1.87 9.88 7.15
N ILE A 63 2.71 9.04 6.54
CA ILE A 63 3.85 8.42 7.21
C ILE A 63 5.14 9.05 6.69
N VAL A 64 6.03 9.35 7.63
CA VAL A 64 7.40 9.81 7.37
C VAL A 64 8.32 8.87 8.13
N HIS A 65 9.12 8.08 7.41
CA HIS A 65 10.04 7.17 8.03
C HIS A 65 11.36 7.85 8.38
N GLU A 66 12.06 7.31 9.37
CA GLU A 66 13.40 7.77 9.72
C GLU A 66 14.35 7.68 8.51
N ASP A 67 15.25 8.66 8.40
CA ASP A 67 16.21 8.83 7.30
C ASP A 67 15.63 9.28 5.94
N GLU A 68 14.31 9.35 5.78
CA GLU A 68 13.69 9.82 4.54
C GLU A 68 13.92 11.32 4.29
N PHE A 69 14.14 11.65 3.03
CA PHE A 69 14.21 13.03 2.54
C PHE A 69 13.04 13.35 1.61
N ILE A 70 12.70 12.40 0.74
CA ILE A 70 11.43 12.37 0.02
C ILE A 70 10.53 11.43 0.80
N VAL A 71 9.34 11.90 1.17
CA VAL A 71 8.44 11.23 2.11
C VAL A 71 7.09 10.95 1.46
N GLY A 72 6.30 10.09 2.11
CA GLY A 72 4.96 9.72 1.67
C GLY A 72 4.89 8.26 1.24
N GLU A 73 3.79 7.61 1.63
CA GLU A 73 3.52 6.19 1.39
C GLU A 73 2.03 6.04 1.05
N LEU A 74 1.70 5.07 0.19
CA LEU A 74 0.34 4.75 -0.22
C LEU A 74 -0.33 3.71 0.71
N ALA A 75 0.41 3.21 1.68
CA ALA A 75 0.00 2.25 2.70
C ALA A 75 0.18 2.83 4.12
N SER A 76 -0.44 2.17 5.11
CA SER A 76 -0.28 2.50 6.53
C SER A 76 0.94 1.84 7.18
N THR A 77 1.74 1.10 6.41
CA THR A 77 2.90 0.32 6.89
C THR A 77 4.06 0.47 5.92
N TYR A 78 5.28 0.37 6.45
CA TYR A 78 6.50 0.36 5.64
C TYR A 78 6.51 -0.86 4.70
N HIS A 79 6.91 -0.65 3.44
CA HIS A 79 6.91 -1.68 2.39
C HIS A 79 5.53 -2.34 2.21
N GLY A 80 4.46 -1.56 2.40
CA GLY A 80 3.07 -2.01 2.31
C GLY A 80 2.52 -1.99 0.89
N SER A 81 1.71 -2.99 0.53
CA SER A 81 0.93 -3.02 -0.71
C SER A 81 -0.53 -2.68 -0.40
N ALA A 82 -1.00 -1.56 -0.93
CA ALA A 82 -2.38 -1.13 -0.80
C ALA A 82 -3.31 -1.96 -1.70
N LEU A 83 -4.50 -2.27 -1.18
CA LEU A 83 -5.52 -3.00 -1.94
C LEU A 83 -6.50 -2.04 -2.64
N TYR A 84 -6.89 -2.41 -3.86
CA TYR A 84 -7.74 -1.61 -4.75
C TYR A 84 -9.04 -2.35 -5.08
N PRO A 85 -10.02 -2.38 -4.15
CA PRO A 85 -11.24 -3.17 -4.32
C PRO A 85 -12.07 -2.77 -5.53
N GLU A 86 -11.95 -1.53 -5.99
CA GLU A 86 -12.66 -1.00 -7.16
C GLU A 86 -12.07 -1.42 -8.51
N TYR A 87 -10.90 -2.09 -8.51
CA TYR A 87 -10.24 -2.58 -9.73
C TYR A 87 -10.28 -4.10 -9.82
N ALA A 88 -9.50 -4.79 -9.00
CA ALA A 88 -9.38 -6.24 -9.05
C ALA A 88 -8.89 -6.80 -7.71
N ILE A 89 -9.77 -7.47 -6.99
CA ILE A 89 -9.45 -8.08 -5.69
C ILE A 89 -10.06 -9.47 -5.49
N GLY A 90 -10.94 -9.92 -6.39
CA GLY A 90 -11.64 -11.20 -6.24
C GLY A 90 -10.69 -12.39 -6.01
N TRP A 91 -9.62 -12.46 -6.81
CA TRP A 91 -8.60 -13.50 -6.73
C TRP A 91 -7.94 -13.62 -5.35
N LEU A 92 -7.75 -12.48 -4.66
CA LEU A 92 -7.11 -12.43 -3.36
C LEU A 92 -7.96 -13.16 -2.31
N PHE A 93 -9.28 -13.01 -2.38
CA PHE A 93 -10.18 -13.71 -1.46
C PHE A 93 -10.16 -15.22 -1.66
N ASP A 94 -10.10 -15.68 -2.90
CA ASP A 94 -10.07 -17.11 -3.22
C ASP A 94 -8.75 -17.74 -2.75
N GLU A 95 -7.65 -17.01 -2.86
CA GLU A 95 -6.35 -17.46 -2.38
C GLU A 95 -6.20 -17.40 -0.85
N ILE A 96 -6.74 -16.37 -0.20
CA ILE A 96 -6.80 -16.34 1.27
C ILE A 96 -7.61 -17.55 1.78
N ARG A 97 -8.75 -17.85 1.13
CA ARG A 97 -9.60 -19.01 1.49
C ARG A 97 -8.94 -20.35 1.23
N SER A 98 -8.04 -20.44 0.23
CA SER A 98 -7.30 -21.69 -0.04
C SER A 98 -6.24 -21.97 1.03
N GLY A 99 -5.88 -20.97 1.85
CA GLY A 99 -4.85 -21.07 2.87
C GLY A 99 -3.43 -20.91 2.35
N HIS A 100 -3.24 -20.72 1.04
CA HIS A 100 -1.91 -20.65 0.42
C HIS A 100 -1.34 -19.23 0.32
N PHE A 101 -2.10 -18.20 0.65
CA PHE A 101 -1.68 -16.80 0.49
C PHE A 101 -0.36 -16.45 1.19
N LEU A 102 -0.15 -16.95 2.41
CA LEU A 102 1.06 -16.65 3.20
C LEU A 102 2.27 -17.51 2.80
N ASP A 103 2.03 -18.63 2.12
CA ASP A 103 3.02 -19.67 1.80
C ASP A 103 3.44 -19.65 0.33
N ARG A 104 3.31 -18.51 -0.35
CA ARG A 104 3.70 -18.39 -1.75
C ARG A 104 5.20 -18.54 -1.95
N ASP A 105 5.56 -19.32 -2.96
CA ASP A 105 6.95 -19.41 -3.45
C ASP A 105 7.42 -18.10 -4.12
N LEU A 106 6.50 -17.40 -4.78
CA LEU A 106 6.75 -16.13 -5.47
C LEU A 106 5.94 -15.02 -4.82
N ASP A 107 6.63 -13.91 -4.50
CA ASP A 107 6.05 -12.72 -3.88
C ASP A 107 5.19 -13.01 -2.64
N PRO A 108 5.79 -13.59 -1.56
CA PRO A 108 5.10 -13.78 -0.30
C PRO A 108 4.90 -12.44 0.41
N TYR A 109 3.65 -12.17 0.80
CA TYR A 109 3.29 -11.01 1.61
C TYR A 109 2.88 -11.44 3.01
N ASP A 110 3.24 -10.65 4.00
CA ASP A 110 2.61 -10.71 5.31
C ASP A 110 1.24 -10.01 5.26
N MET A 111 0.34 -10.40 6.14
CA MET A 111 -0.94 -9.73 6.33
C MET A 111 -1.30 -9.83 7.82
N ASP A 112 -1.70 -8.71 8.42
CA ASP A 112 -2.23 -8.76 9.79
C ASP A 112 -3.48 -9.62 9.82
N GLN A 113 -3.63 -10.45 10.85
CA GLN A 113 -4.82 -11.28 11.07
C GLN A 113 -6.05 -10.42 11.40
#